data_AF-A0A0K3AVM5-F1
#
_entry.id   AF-A0A0K3AVM5-F1
#
_cell.length_a   1.000
_cell.length_b   1.000
_cell.length_c   1.000
_cell.angle_alpha   90.00
_cell.angle_beta   90.00
_cell.angle_gamma   90.00
#
_symmetry.space_group_name_H-M   'P 1'
#
loop_
_entity.id
_entity.type
_entity.pdbx_description
1 polymer ?
#
loop_
_entity_poly.entity_id
_entity_poly.type
_entity_poly.pdbx_seq_one_letter_code
_entity_poly.pdbx_strand_id
1 'polypeptide(L)'
;MVDTLKPFEWNNTLREGSEEIDIFDVHVREIQPIPSKSSMLGDLWSDLDKPEPSTKPVLRSNVSVDRGLEYWKRYAEDVKQQITNAVIGTEPFEPKISEKEYSEDEEENTTINRDFHRKFQEQTKRNQEELRRKREERAARRREHEEELSKMRQESKQKYLMFFNCLGLKLRFEEQEHNWREWIQGCKQCISKLIELFSQFVSEIRRNYRGLKHLNREDEADLQTEISFLLSDIMNTYNSLEDSFEQLTNLESRFEDVMFNKVLKKCIAESATRLLKAYNTAGELSEHASQDNFQNLQNTFKGFTPSLIYSTTDLRRICKENSYSDNYENVQFPQIRNQKSYNVVSSDV
;
A
#
# COMPACT_ATOMS: atom_id res chain seq x y z
N MET A 1 -30.97 -4.04 -20.04
CA MET A 1 -31.57 -4.09 -18.69
C MET A 1 -30.50 -3.61 -17.75
N VAL A 2 -30.77 -2.48 -17.09
CA VAL A 2 -29.86 -1.79 -16.19
C VAL A 2 -30.16 -2.33 -14.81
N ASP A 3 -29.26 -3.15 -14.25
CA ASP A 3 -29.40 -3.61 -12.87
C ASP A 3 -28.56 -2.77 -11.92
N THR A 4 -29.30 -2.28 -10.94
CA THR A 4 -29.04 -1.31 -9.89
C THR A 4 -28.00 -1.79 -8.87
N LEU A 5 -26.90 -1.05 -8.73
CA LEU A 5 -26.09 -1.05 -7.52
C LEU A 5 -26.80 -0.21 -6.45
N LYS A 6 -27.09 -0.81 -5.29
CA LYS A 6 -27.67 -0.10 -4.13
C LYS A 6 -26.67 0.92 -3.56
N PRO A 7 -27.12 2.12 -3.14
CA PRO A 7 -26.24 3.09 -2.48
C PRO A 7 -25.89 2.64 -1.06
N PHE A 8 -24.64 2.86 -0.68
CA PHE A 8 -24.13 2.70 0.68
C PHE A 8 -24.63 3.86 1.55
N GLU A 9 -25.42 3.57 2.59
CA GLU A 9 -25.95 4.58 3.51
C GLU A 9 -24.86 5.08 4.47
N TRP A 10 -24.62 6.39 4.46
CA TRP A 10 -23.77 7.06 5.46
C TRP A 10 -24.63 7.50 6.65
N ASN A 11 -24.39 6.90 7.81
CA ASN A 11 -24.90 7.43 9.08
C ASN A 11 -24.15 8.73 9.42
N ASN A 12 -24.85 9.86 9.27
CA ASN A 12 -24.41 11.16 9.74
C ASN A 12 -24.83 11.34 11.20
N THR A 13 -23.88 11.18 12.12
CA THR A 13 -24.01 11.72 13.48
C THR A 13 -23.03 12.87 13.63
N LEU A 14 -23.46 14.07 13.26
CA LEU A 14 -22.75 15.31 13.55
C LEU A 14 -23.00 15.68 15.01
N ARG A 15 -21.96 15.64 15.84
CA ARG A 15 -21.94 16.27 17.16
C ARG A 15 -21.26 17.63 16.99
N GLU A 16 -22.03 18.69 17.18
CA GLU A 16 -21.52 20.06 17.25
C GLU A 16 -20.64 20.20 18.50
N GLY A 17 -19.39 20.60 18.31
CA GLY A 17 -18.44 20.86 19.38
C GLY A 17 -17.10 21.27 18.78
N SER A 18 -16.72 22.52 19.01
CA SER A 18 -15.42 23.09 18.65
C SER A 18 -14.30 22.37 19.41
N GLU A 19 -13.60 21.46 18.76
CA GLU A 19 -12.29 20.98 19.19
C GLU A 19 -11.37 20.89 17.96
N GLU A 20 -10.12 21.32 18.13
CA GLU A 20 -9.03 21.00 17.20
C GLU A 20 -8.97 19.47 17.07
N ILE A 21 -9.35 18.95 15.90
CA ILE A 21 -9.23 17.52 15.62
C ILE A 21 -7.93 17.31 14.84
N ASP A 22 -6.99 16.67 15.54
CA ASP A 22 -5.75 16.11 15.01
C ASP A 22 -6.06 15.25 13.77
N ILE A 23 -5.28 15.44 12.71
CA ILE A 23 -5.51 14.84 11.38
C ILE A 23 -5.14 13.33 11.34
N PHE A 24 -4.75 12.75 12.48
CA PHE A 24 -4.26 11.37 12.57
C PHE A 24 -5.09 10.52 13.53
N ASP A 25 -6.36 10.24 13.20
CA ASP A 25 -6.97 9.02 13.70
C ASP A 25 -7.91 8.41 12.67
N VAL A 26 -7.32 7.58 11.81
CA VAL A 26 -8.03 6.78 10.82
C VAL A 26 -7.99 5.34 11.31
N HIS A 27 -9.02 4.96 12.07
CA HIS A 27 -9.30 3.56 12.42
C HIS A 27 -9.77 2.80 11.17
N VAL A 28 -8.82 2.20 10.44
CA VAL A 28 -9.08 1.27 9.35
C VAL A 28 -8.77 -0.13 9.86
N ARG A 29 -9.78 -1.02 9.78
CA ARG A 29 -9.69 -2.42 10.21
C ARG A 29 -8.40 -3.06 9.70
N GLU A 30 -7.59 -3.56 10.63
CA GLU A 30 -6.44 -4.42 10.37
C GLU A 30 -6.86 -5.61 9.51
N ILE A 31 -6.25 -5.74 8.34
CA ILE A 31 -6.08 -7.04 7.71
C ILE A 31 -4.70 -7.50 8.18
N GLN A 32 -4.71 -8.52 9.04
CA GLN A 32 -3.51 -9.04 9.70
C GLN A 32 -2.44 -9.45 8.67
N PRO A 33 -1.15 -9.15 8.92
CA PRO A 33 -0.06 -9.62 8.09
C PRO A 33 -0.03 -11.16 8.07
N ILE A 34 0.34 -11.73 6.92
CA ILE A 34 0.66 -13.15 6.81
C ILE A 34 1.86 -13.40 7.74
N PRO A 35 1.82 -14.39 8.65
CA PRO A 35 2.91 -14.62 9.59
C PRO A 35 4.17 -15.05 8.83
N SER A 36 5.16 -14.16 8.74
CA SER A 36 6.50 -14.56 8.34
C SER A 36 7.17 -15.23 9.54
N LYS A 37 7.48 -16.53 9.43
CA LYS A 37 8.44 -17.16 10.34
C LYS A 37 9.84 -16.68 9.97
N SER A 38 10.19 -15.49 10.43
CA SER A 38 11.56 -15.01 10.53
C SER A 38 11.94 -14.87 12.00
N SER A 39 11.97 -15.99 12.73
CA SER A 39 12.50 -16.04 14.09
C SER A 39 13.38 -17.28 14.26
N MET A 40 14.53 -17.34 13.58
CA MET A 40 15.62 -18.28 13.91
C MET A 40 16.99 -17.92 13.29
N LEU A 41 17.26 -16.64 12.99
CA LEU A 41 18.60 -16.18 12.57
C LEU A 41 18.93 -14.80 13.16
N GLY A 42 18.74 -14.66 14.47
CA GLY A 42 18.89 -13.39 15.19
C GLY A 42 20.32 -13.04 15.64
N ASP A 43 21.28 -13.96 15.64
CA ASP A 43 22.52 -13.78 16.41
C ASP A 43 23.82 -13.99 15.62
N LEU A 44 23.96 -13.44 14.40
CA LEU A 44 25.24 -13.54 13.68
C LEU A 44 25.63 -12.35 12.77
N TRP A 45 25.17 -11.13 13.05
CA TRP A 45 25.57 -9.94 12.26
C TRP A 45 25.79 -8.66 13.08
N SER A 46 26.15 -8.77 14.36
CA SER A 46 26.32 -7.59 15.23
C SER A 46 27.68 -6.88 15.13
N ASP A 47 28.65 -7.41 14.36
CA ASP A 47 29.99 -6.81 14.27
C ASP A 47 30.55 -6.93 12.85
N LEU A 48 30.17 -6.01 11.95
CA LEU A 48 31.01 -5.46 10.88
C LEU A 48 30.19 -4.45 10.06
N ASP A 49 30.30 -3.16 10.40
CA ASP A 49 30.69 -2.11 9.44
C ASP A 49 30.48 -0.71 10.05
N LYS A 50 31.61 -0.04 10.29
CA LYS A 50 31.66 1.40 10.58
C LYS A 50 31.39 2.16 9.28
N PRO A 51 30.55 3.20 9.25
CA PRO A 51 30.35 3.99 8.04
C PRO A 51 31.43 5.05 7.88
N GLU A 52 32.14 5.03 6.74
CA GLU A 52 32.78 6.24 6.18
C GLU A 52 31.76 7.06 5.35
N PRO A 53 32.00 8.38 5.19
CA PRO A 53 30.93 9.34 4.90
C PRO A 53 30.61 9.40 3.39
N SER A 54 29.47 8.83 3.02
CA SER A 54 28.90 8.95 1.67
C SER A 54 27.94 10.15 1.59
N THR A 55 28.36 11.17 0.84
CA THR A 55 27.59 12.31 0.34
C THR A 55 26.29 11.88 -0.36
N LYS A 56 25.15 12.16 0.27
CA LYS A 56 23.83 12.25 -0.38
C LYS A 56 23.29 13.69 -0.24
N PRO A 57 22.58 14.21 -1.24
CA PRO A 57 22.10 15.58 -1.23
C PRO A 57 21.01 15.73 -0.17
N VAL A 58 21.24 16.65 0.76
CA VAL A 58 20.23 17.12 1.71
C VAL A 58 19.13 17.80 0.89
N LEU A 59 17.96 17.18 0.81
CA LEU A 59 16.72 17.82 0.39
C LEU A 59 16.34 18.88 1.43
N ARG A 60 16.97 20.06 1.32
CA ARG A 60 16.49 21.29 1.92
C ARG A 60 15.22 21.71 1.16
N SER A 61 14.04 21.52 1.74
CA SER A 61 12.88 22.35 1.38
C SER A 61 11.78 22.42 2.45
N ASN A 62 12.12 22.43 3.74
CA ASN A 62 11.17 22.81 4.81
C ASN A 62 11.19 24.32 5.12
N VAL A 63 11.58 25.19 4.16
CA VAL A 63 11.80 26.63 4.44
C VAL A 63 10.78 27.56 3.76
N SER A 64 9.84 27.06 2.95
CA SER A 64 9.06 27.97 2.08
C SER A 64 7.60 28.22 2.47
N VAL A 65 7.03 27.53 3.47
CA VAL A 65 5.62 27.76 3.85
C VAL A 65 5.52 28.69 5.06
N ASP A 66 6.34 28.46 6.08
CA ASP A 66 6.31 29.28 7.31
C ASP A 66 6.73 30.73 7.07
N ARG A 67 7.75 30.97 6.24
CA ARG A 67 8.13 32.35 5.84
C ARG A 67 7.04 33.06 5.04
N GLY A 68 6.29 32.32 4.23
CA GLY A 68 5.17 32.85 3.48
C GLY A 68 4.03 33.28 4.42
N LEU A 69 3.74 32.45 5.43
CA LEU A 69 2.72 32.75 6.44
C LEU A 69 3.09 33.98 7.28
N GLU A 70 4.37 34.12 7.64
CA GLU A 70 4.89 35.25 8.41
C GLU A 70 4.90 36.56 7.62
N TYR A 71 5.22 36.49 6.33
CA TYR A 71 5.10 37.63 5.41
C TYR A 71 3.64 38.10 5.28
N TRP A 72 2.70 37.18 5.12
CA TRP A 72 1.27 37.49 5.05
C TRP A 72 0.72 38.07 6.35
N LYS A 73 1.15 37.55 7.51
CA LYS A 73 0.79 38.12 8.83
C LYS A 73 1.28 39.57 8.97
N ARG A 74 2.52 39.87 8.57
CA ARG A 74 3.06 41.25 8.58
C ARG A 74 2.31 42.16 7.62
N TYR A 75 2.03 41.70 6.41
CA TYR A 75 1.28 42.47 5.43
C TYR A 75 -0.16 42.78 5.90
N ALA A 76 -0.83 41.81 6.52
CA ALA A 76 -2.17 42.02 7.09
C ALA A 76 -2.17 43.05 8.23
N GLU A 77 -1.16 43.03 9.10
CA GLU A 77 -1.05 44.00 10.19
C GLU A 77 -0.73 45.40 9.66
N ASP A 78 0.13 45.52 8.64
CA ASP A 78 0.48 46.81 8.01
C ASP A 78 -0.75 47.43 7.31
N VAL A 79 -1.55 46.62 6.61
CA VAL A 79 -2.82 47.06 6.01
C VAL A 79 -3.83 47.49 7.09
N LYS A 80 -3.93 46.76 8.19
CA LYS A 80 -4.80 47.11 9.32
C LYS A 80 -4.37 48.43 9.97
N GLN A 81 -3.08 48.68 10.05
CA GLN A 81 -2.52 49.92 10.59
C GLN A 81 -2.74 51.10 9.65
N GLN A 82 -2.61 50.90 8.33
CA GLN A 82 -2.96 51.90 7.32
C GLN A 82 -4.45 52.26 7.34
N ILE A 83 -5.34 51.26 7.49
CA ILE A 83 -6.79 51.50 7.63
C ILE A 83 -7.10 52.24 8.93
N THR A 84 -6.47 51.86 10.04
CA THR A 84 -6.69 52.50 11.34
C THR A 84 -6.23 53.97 11.31
N ASN A 85 -5.08 54.25 10.70
CA ASN A 85 -4.59 55.61 10.52
C ASN A 85 -5.45 56.43 9.55
N ALA A 86 -6.02 55.81 8.50
CA ALA A 86 -6.96 56.47 7.59
C ALA A 86 -8.32 56.78 8.24
N VAL A 87 -8.76 55.97 9.22
CA VAL A 87 -10.01 56.17 9.96
C VAL A 87 -9.84 57.19 11.10
N ILE A 88 -8.65 57.31 11.69
CA ILE A 88 -8.35 58.30 12.74
C ILE A 88 -7.93 59.66 12.13
N GLY A 89 -7.43 59.69 10.90
CA GLY A 89 -7.01 60.92 10.19
C GLY A 89 -8.15 61.80 9.67
N THR A 90 -9.41 61.36 9.73
CA THR A 90 -10.56 62.24 9.55
C THR A 90 -10.93 62.84 10.89
N GLU A 91 -10.36 64.02 11.19
CA GLU A 91 -10.85 64.86 12.28
C GLU A 91 -12.38 64.99 12.18
N PRO A 92 -13.11 64.93 13.30
CA PRO A 92 -14.51 65.29 13.31
C PRO A 92 -14.61 66.73 12.82
N PHE A 93 -15.27 66.94 11.68
CA PHE A 93 -15.62 68.27 11.23
C PHE A 93 -16.60 68.87 12.25
N GLU A 94 -16.07 69.61 13.21
CA GLU A 94 -16.85 70.58 13.99
C GLU A 94 -17.07 71.79 13.09
N PRO A 95 -18.30 72.10 12.66
CA PRO A 95 -18.54 73.35 11.97
C PRO A 95 -18.32 74.47 12.98
N LYS A 96 -17.21 75.21 12.84
CA LYS A 96 -17.06 76.52 13.46
C LYS A 96 -18.11 77.44 12.86
N ILE A 97 -19.24 77.56 13.52
CA ILE A 97 -20.22 78.61 13.25
C ILE A 97 -19.55 79.92 13.66
N SER A 98 -18.98 80.61 12.67
CA SER A 98 -18.57 82.00 12.79
C SER A 98 -19.83 82.85 12.87
N GLU A 99 -20.22 83.25 14.08
CA GLU A 99 -21.17 84.34 14.29
C GLU A 99 -20.59 85.64 13.71
N LYS A 100 -20.93 85.90 12.45
CA LYS A 100 -20.91 87.25 11.91
C LYS A 100 -22.32 87.79 12.05
N GLU A 101 -22.47 88.78 12.93
CA GLU A 101 -23.61 89.68 12.97
C GLU A 101 -23.89 90.21 11.55
N TYR A 102 -25.08 89.92 11.05
CA TYR A 102 -25.73 90.73 10.03
C TYR A 102 -27.15 91.05 10.50
N SER A 103 -27.43 92.34 10.45
CA SER A 103 -28.60 93.08 10.86
C SER A 103 -29.88 92.69 10.12
N GLU A 104 -30.99 92.78 10.86
CA GLU A 104 -32.31 93.29 10.47
C GLU A 104 -32.94 92.75 9.17
N ASP A 105 -33.72 91.67 9.32
CA ASP A 105 -35.06 91.48 8.72
C ASP A 105 -35.64 90.14 9.27
N GLU A 106 -36.31 90.19 10.43
CA GLU A 106 -36.59 89.02 11.28
C GLU A 106 -37.76 88.12 10.82
N GLU A 107 -38.67 88.58 9.96
CA GLU A 107 -39.86 87.79 9.57
C GLU A 107 -39.66 86.92 8.30
N GLU A 108 -38.86 87.38 7.33
CA GLU A 108 -38.59 86.59 6.12
C GLU A 108 -37.45 85.57 6.35
N ASN A 109 -36.46 85.94 7.17
CA ASN A 109 -35.29 85.12 7.50
C ASN A 109 -35.64 83.91 8.38
N THR A 110 -36.62 84.03 9.29
CA THR A 110 -37.12 82.89 10.09
C THR A 110 -37.85 81.85 9.25
N THR A 111 -38.54 82.28 8.20
CA THR A 111 -39.26 81.39 7.27
C THR A 111 -38.29 80.66 6.32
N ILE A 112 -37.32 81.37 5.75
CA ILE A 112 -36.26 80.81 4.90
C ILE A 112 -35.36 79.83 5.69
N ASN A 113 -35.02 80.18 6.94
CA ASN A 113 -34.22 79.32 7.82
C ASN A 113 -34.97 78.04 8.23
N ARG A 114 -36.30 78.13 8.47
CA ARG A 114 -37.14 76.94 8.73
C ARG A 114 -37.26 76.02 7.51
N ASP A 115 -37.39 76.58 6.31
CA ASP A 115 -37.47 75.82 5.07
C ASP A 115 -36.13 75.15 4.69
N PHE A 116 -35.01 75.84 4.91
CA PHE A 116 -33.67 75.26 4.80
C PHE A 116 -33.47 74.11 5.79
N HIS A 117 -33.84 74.31 7.06
CA HIS A 117 -33.72 73.28 8.09
C HIS A 117 -34.59 72.06 7.77
N ARG A 118 -35.82 72.27 7.27
CA ARG A 118 -36.70 71.19 6.81
C ARG A 118 -36.06 70.39 5.66
N LYS A 119 -35.55 71.06 4.63
CA LYS A 119 -34.87 70.40 3.49
C LYS A 119 -33.59 69.69 3.90
N PHE A 120 -32.82 70.25 4.82
CA PHE A 120 -31.61 69.64 5.37
C PHE A 120 -31.93 68.38 6.18
N GLN A 121 -32.97 68.42 7.02
CA GLN A 121 -33.45 67.24 7.74
C GLN A 121 -33.96 66.15 6.78
N GLU A 122 -34.71 66.52 5.75
CA GLU A 122 -35.17 65.58 4.71
C GLU A 122 -33.99 64.94 3.96
N GLN A 123 -32.98 65.73 3.58
CA GLN A 123 -31.78 65.23 2.92
C GLN A 123 -30.95 64.33 3.85
N THR A 124 -30.83 64.70 5.13
CA THR A 124 -30.15 63.88 6.15
C THR A 124 -30.86 62.54 6.33
N LYS A 125 -32.19 62.53 6.42
CA LYS A 125 -32.99 61.31 6.48
C LYS A 125 -32.81 60.44 5.24
N ARG A 126 -32.83 61.02 4.03
CA ARG A 126 -32.58 60.30 2.78
C ARG A 126 -31.18 59.69 2.73
N ASN A 127 -30.16 60.45 3.12
CA ASN A 127 -28.77 59.97 3.16
C ASN A 127 -28.57 58.87 4.21
N GLN A 128 -29.18 59.00 5.38
CA GLN A 128 -29.14 57.96 6.42
C GLN A 128 -29.78 56.65 5.93
N GLU A 129 -30.92 56.76 5.24
CA GLU A 129 -31.60 55.59 4.68
C GLU A 129 -30.79 54.95 3.53
N GLU A 130 -30.19 55.75 2.65
CA GLU A 130 -29.31 55.24 1.60
C GLU A 130 -28.05 54.57 2.18
N LEU A 131 -27.47 55.13 3.24
CA LEU A 131 -26.34 54.54 3.96
C LEU A 131 -26.74 53.23 4.65
N ARG A 132 -27.93 53.16 5.26
CA ARG A 132 -28.47 51.94 5.85
C ARG A 132 -28.62 50.85 4.79
N ARG A 133 -29.25 51.17 3.65
CA ARG A 133 -29.42 50.25 2.53
C ARG A 133 -28.07 49.76 1.98
N LYS A 134 -27.10 50.65 1.78
CA LYS A 134 -25.75 50.26 1.32
C LYS A 134 -25.01 49.39 2.35
N ARG A 135 -25.21 49.61 3.65
CA ARG A 135 -24.64 48.76 4.71
C ARG A 135 -25.25 47.36 4.68
N GLU A 136 -26.58 47.27 4.53
CA GLU A 136 -27.31 46.01 4.42
C GLU A 136 -26.88 45.23 3.17
N GLU A 137 -26.78 45.89 2.02
CA GLU A 137 -26.35 45.28 0.76
C GLU A 137 -24.90 44.75 0.84
N ARG A 138 -23.98 45.50 1.47
CA ARG A 138 -22.61 45.02 1.72
C ARG A 138 -22.59 43.86 2.70
N ALA A 139 -23.44 43.87 3.72
CA ALA A 139 -23.53 42.79 4.70
C ALA A 139 -24.11 41.50 4.08
N ALA A 140 -25.07 41.63 3.15
CA ALA A 140 -25.59 40.50 2.38
C ALA A 140 -24.52 39.90 1.47
N ARG A 141 -23.84 40.73 0.67
CA ARG A 141 -22.75 40.27 -0.21
C ARG A 141 -21.61 39.59 0.55
N ARG A 142 -21.22 40.12 1.72
CA ARG A 142 -20.20 39.47 2.56
C ARG A 142 -20.62 38.09 3.05
N ARG A 143 -21.89 37.92 3.42
CA ARG A 143 -22.42 36.62 3.86
C ARG A 143 -22.39 35.60 2.72
N GLU A 144 -22.85 35.99 1.54
CA GLU A 144 -22.82 35.12 0.35
C GLU A 144 -21.39 34.68 -0.01
N HIS A 145 -20.43 35.60 -0.01
CA HIS A 145 -19.03 35.25 -0.29
C HIS A 145 -18.41 34.34 0.79
N GLU A 146 -18.73 34.54 2.07
CA GLU A 146 -18.24 33.67 3.14
C GLU A 146 -18.83 32.26 3.03
N GLU A 147 -20.11 32.14 2.68
CA GLU A 147 -20.76 30.86 2.41
C GLU A 147 -20.13 30.14 1.21
N GLU A 148 -19.85 30.86 0.12
CA GLU A 148 -19.18 30.32 -1.07
C GLU A 148 -17.75 29.86 -0.75
N LEU A 149 -16.99 30.66 -0.01
CA LEU A 149 -15.64 30.30 0.45
C LEU A 149 -15.67 29.08 1.37
N SER A 150 -16.62 29.01 2.29
CA SER A 150 -16.81 27.86 3.18
C SER A 150 -17.09 26.59 2.39
N LYS A 151 -18.01 26.66 1.42
CA LYS A 151 -18.34 25.56 0.51
C LYS A 151 -17.12 25.12 -0.31
N MET A 152 -16.38 26.06 -0.90
CA MET A 152 -15.16 25.75 -1.66
C MET A 152 -14.09 25.07 -0.79
N ARG A 153 -13.92 25.51 0.46
CA ARG A 153 -13.00 24.86 1.41
C ARG A 153 -13.45 23.44 1.73
N GLN A 154 -14.75 23.23 1.97
CA GLN A 154 -15.29 21.90 2.26
C GLN A 154 -15.12 20.95 1.08
N GLU A 155 -15.47 21.37 -0.14
CA GLU A 155 -15.28 20.59 -1.36
C GLU A 155 -13.80 20.26 -1.61
N SER A 156 -12.92 21.24 -1.39
CA SER A 156 -11.48 21.04 -1.51
C SER A 156 -10.98 20.01 -0.50
N LYS A 157 -11.41 20.10 0.77
CA LYS A 157 -11.09 19.13 1.81
C LYS A 157 -11.52 17.71 1.42
N GLN A 158 -12.74 17.55 0.90
CA GLN A 158 -13.23 16.25 0.43
C GLN A 158 -12.41 15.69 -0.73
N LYS A 159 -12.06 16.54 -1.71
CA LYS A 159 -11.21 16.15 -2.85
C LYS A 159 -9.82 15.69 -2.39
N TYR A 160 -9.20 16.43 -1.47
CA TYR A 160 -7.91 16.03 -0.91
C TYR A 160 -7.99 14.73 -0.12
N LEU A 161 -9.03 14.56 0.70
CA LEU A 161 -9.23 13.31 1.44
C LEU A 161 -9.36 12.11 0.51
N MET A 162 -10.16 12.22 -0.56
CA MET A 162 -10.28 11.17 -1.58
C MET A 162 -8.93 10.88 -2.24
N PHE A 163 -8.18 11.93 -2.60
CA PHE A 163 -6.86 11.78 -3.20
C PHE A 163 -5.87 11.04 -2.28
N PHE A 164 -5.82 11.42 -1.00
CA PHE A 164 -4.96 10.74 -0.01
C PHE A 164 -5.40 9.30 0.23
N ASN A 165 -6.70 9.02 0.25
CA ASN A 165 -7.21 7.65 0.32
C ASN A 165 -6.77 6.82 -0.89
N CYS A 166 -6.86 7.36 -2.10
CA CYS A 166 -6.37 6.69 -3.31
C CYS A 166 -4.86 6.44 -3.25
N LEU A 167 -4.08 7.40 -2.75
CA LEU A 167 -2.64 7.24 -2.57
C LEU A 167 -2.32 6.16 -1.54
N GLY A 168 -3.04 6.14 -0.41
CA GLY A 168 -2.89 5.12 0.62
C GLY A 168 -3.24 3.72 0.13
N LEU A 169 -4.30 3.59 -0.66
CA LEU A 169 -4.66 2.32 -1.31
C LEU A 169 -3.55 1.87 -2.27
N LYS A 170 -3.04 2.77 -3.12
CA LYS A 170 -1.95 2.47 -4.05
C LYS A 170 -0.71 1.96 -3.32
N LEU A 171 -0.28 2.64 -2.26
CA LEU A 171 0.89 2.23 -1.48
C LEU A 171 0.70 0.82 -0.88
N ARG A 172 -0.48 0.53 -0.32
CA ARG A 172 -0.81 -0.81 0.21
C ARG A 172 -0.78 -1.88 -0.88
N PHE A 173 -1.29 -1.58 -2.08
CA PHE A 173 -1.21 -2.52 -3.20
C PHE A 173 0.24 -2.81 -3.59
N GLU A 174 1.11 -1.81 -3.62
CA GLU A 174 2.53 -1.97 -3.93
C GLU A 174 3.25 -2.80 -2.87
N GLU A 175 2.96 -2.57 -1.58
CA GLU A 175 3.49 -3.36 -0.47
C GLU A 175 3.06 -4.82 -0.54
N GLN A 176 1.77 -5.08 -0.79
CA GLN A 176 1.27 -6.45 -0.94
C GLN A 176 1.87 -7.14 -2.16
N GLU A 177 2.00 -6.45 -3.29
CA GLU A 177 2.68 -7.00 -4.48
C GLU A 177 4.15 -7.34 -4.18
N HIS A 178 4.84 -6.53 -3.38
CA HIS A 178 6.19 -6.82 -2.94
C HIS A 178 6.25 -8.07 -2.06
N ASN A 179 5.38 -8.20 -1.06
CA ASN A 179 5.30 -9.38 -0.20
C ASN A 179 5.07 -10.67 -1.01
N TRP A 180 4.15 -10.61 -1.98
CA TRP A 180 3.91 -11.73 -2.90
C TRP A 180 5.14 -12.08 -3.74
N ARG A 181 5.85 -11.06 -4.23
CA ARG A 181 7.09 -11.24 -4.99
C ARG A 181 8.16 -11.93 -4.16
N GLU A 182 8.37 -11.49 -2.92
CA GLU A 182 9.35 -12.08 -2.01
C GLU A 182 8.98 -13.52 -1.66
N TRP A 183 7.72 -13.79 -1.36
CA TRP A 183 7.24 -15.15 -1.06
C TRP A 183 7.44 -16.11 -2.24
N ILE A 184 7.09 -15.68 -3.46
CA ILE A 184 7.33 -16.44 -4.69
C ILE A 184 8.84 -16.66 -4.88
N GLN A 185 9.64 -15.63 -4.61
CA GLN A 185 11.09 -15.72 -4.70
C GLN A 185 11.66 -16.73 -3.69
N GLY A 186 11.11 -16.82 -2.48
CA GLY A 186 11.46 -17.84 -1.50
C GLY A 186 11.23 -19.25 -2.04
N CYS A 187 10.07 -19.51 -2.64
CA CYS A 187 9.78 -20.81 -3.27
C CYS A 187 10.78 -21.13 -4.40
N LYS A 188 11.13 -20.13 -5.22
CA LYS A 188 12.15 -20.28 -6.27
C LYS A 188 13.53 -20.59 -5.70
N GLN A 189 13.91 -19.93 -4.61
CA GLN A 189 15.19 -20.13 -3.94
C GLN A 189 15.31 -21.54 -3.37
N CYS A 190 14.22 -22.12 -2.83
CA CYS A 190 14.20 -23.53 -2.42
C CYS A 190 14.60 -24.46 -3.58
N ILE A 191 14.02 -24.24 -4.77
CA ILE A 191 14.37 -25.02 -5.98
C ILE A 191 15.81 -24.74 -6.42
N SER A 192 16.25 -23.48 -6.47
CA SER A 192 17.63 -23.13 -6.84
C SER A 192 18.65 -23.81 -5.93
N LYS A 193 18.43 -23.76 -4.62
CA LYS A 193 19.30 -24.39 -3.63
C LYS A 193 19.38 -25.90 -3.84
N LEU A 194 18.25 -26.56 -4.10
CA LEU A 194 18.25 -28.00 -4.41
C LEU A 194 19.04 -28.32 -5.69
N ILE A 195 18.92 -27.51 -6.74
CA ILE A 195 19.70 -27.68 -7.98
C ILE A 195 21.20 -27.55 -7.71
N GLU A 196 21.60 -26.56 -6.90
CA GLU A 196 23.00 -26.36 -6.49
C GLU A 196 23.53 -27.55 -5.70
N LEU A 197 22.78 -28.02 -4.70
CA LEU A 197 23.13 -29.20 -3.90
C LEU A 197 23.24 -30.46 -4.77
N PHE A 198 22.31 -30.66 -5.72
CA PHE A 198 22.40 -31.76 -6.67
C PHE A 198 23.64 -31.65 -7.57
N SER A 199 24.03 -30.44 -8.00
CA SER A 199 25.26 -30.24 -8.76
C SER A 199 26.50 -30.60 -7.95
N GLN A 200 26.52 -30.29 -6.64
CA GLN A 200 27.60 -30.70 -5.74
C GLN A 200 27.65 -32.22 -5.59
N PHE A 201 26.50 -32.85 -5.34
CA PHE A 201 26.38 -34.31 -5.30
C PHE A 201 26.91 -35.00 -6.57
N VAL A 202 26.55 -34.48 -7.76
CA VAL A 202 27.07 -34.98 -9.05
C VAL A 202 28.59 -34.84 -9.15
N SER A 203 29.16 -33.75 -8.64
CA SER A 203 30.61 -33.55 -8.57
C SER A 203 31.26 -34.59 -7.66
N GLU A 204 30.70 -34.83 -6.46
CA GLU A 204 31.23 -35.81 -5.51
C GLU A 204 31.20 -37.24 -6.08
N ILE A 205 30.08 -37.65 -6.72
CA ILE A 205 29.99 -38.94 -7.43
C ILE A 205 31.07 -39.11 -8.48
N ARG A 206 31.38 -38.04 -9.23
CA ARG A 206 32.41 -38.11 -10.28
C ARG A 206 33.83 -38.15 -9.72
N ARG A 207 34.10 -37.40 -8.64
CA ARG A 207 35.45 -37.26 -8.07
C ARG A 207 35.82 -38.42 -7.17
N ASN A 208 34.95 -38.79 -6.24
CA ASN A 208 35.28 -39.73 -5.18
C ASN A 208 34.85 -41.16 -5.54
N TYR A 209 33.73 -41.30 -6.25
CA TYR A 209 33.13 -42.60 -6.55
C TYR A 209 33.33 -43.06 -8.00
N ARG A 210 34.25 -42.41 -8.74
CA ARG A 210 34.63 -42.72 -10.14
C ARG A 210 33.44 -42.85 -11.09
N GLY A 211 32.35 -42.13 -10.81
CA GLY A 211 31.10 -42.26 -11.57
C GLY A 211 30.52 -43.66 -11.50
N LEU A 212 30.56 -44.31 -10.33
CA LEU A 212 29.93 -45.59 -10.03
C LEU A 212 30.41 -46.79 -10.86
N LYS A 213 31.56 -46.70 -11.55
CA LYS A 213 32.09 -47.78 -12.39
C LYS A 213 32.72 -48.92 -11.60
N HIS A 214 33.35 -48.61 -10.47
CA HIS A 214 34.06 -49.55 -9.60
C HIS A 214 33.91 -49.09 -8.14
N LEU A 215 32.83 -49.49 -7.48
CA LEU A 215 32.61 -49.23 -6.04
C LEU A 215 33.28 -50.32 -5.21
N ASN A 216 34.09 -49.90 -4.23
CA ASN A 216 34.51 -50.79 -3.16
C ASN A 216 33.51 -50.70 -1.99
N ARG A 217 33.61 -51.61 -1.03
CA ARG A 217 32.66 -51.71 0.10
C ARG A 217 32.66 -50.49 1.03
N GLU A 218 33.81 -49.84 1.21
CA GLU A 218 33.91 -48.60 2.00
C GLU A 218 33.26 -47.43 1.25
N ASP A 219 33.56 -47.29 -0.05
CA ASP A 219 32.93 -46.30 -0.94
C ASP A 219 31.40 -46.46 -1.00
N GLU A 220 30.88 -47.68 -0.86
CA GLU A 220 29.44 -47.95 -0.88
C GLU A 220 28.74 -47.37 0.35
N ALA A 221 29.33 -47.49 1.54
CA ALA A 221 28.74 -46.93 2.76
C ALA A 221 28.75 -45.39 2.75
N ASP A 222 29.84 -44.78 2.28
CA ASP A 222 29.93 -43.33 2.15
C ASP A 222 28.97 -42.81 1.07
N LEU A 223 28.84 -43.52 -0.05
CA LEU A 223 27.87 -43.18 -1.10
C LEU A 223 26.42 -43.24 -0.58
N GLN A 224 26.07 -44.25 0.21
CA GLN A 224 24.74 -44.33 0.82
C GLN A 224 24.45 -43.12 1.73
N THR A 225 25.46 -42.65 2.43
CA THR A 225 25.35 -41.45 3.27
C THR A 225 25.09 -40.21 2.42
N GLU A 226 25.83 -40.04 1.32
CA GLU A 226 25.62 -38.93 0.36
C GLU A 226 24.23 -38.97 -0.29
N ILE A 227 23.76 -40.15 -0.69
CA ILE A 227 22.41 -40.31 -1.26
C ILE A 227 21.34 -40.00 -0.21
N SER A 228 21.55 -40.38 1.05
CA SER A 228 20.65 -40.05 2.16
C SER A 228 20.53 -38.54 2.39
N PHE A 229 21.64 -37.80 2.29
CA PHE A 229 21.62 -36.34 2.35
C PHE A 229 20.83 -35.75 1.18
N LEU A 230 21.07 -36.21 -0.05
CA LEU A 230 20.29 -35.76 -1.21
C LEU A 230 18.79 -36.04 -1.05
N LEU A 231 18.41 -37.23 -0.59
CA LEU A 231 17.01 -37.59 -0.33
C LEU A 231 16.38 -36.64 0.70
N SER A 232 17.13 -36.33 1.76
CA SER A 232 16.71 -35.37 2.79
C SER A 232 16.50 -33.97 2.20
N ASP A 233 17.41 -33.49 1.35
CA ASP A 233 17.30 -32.18 0.72
C ASP A 233 16.11 -32.09 -0.25
N ILE A 234 15.86 -33.15 -1.04
CA ILE A 234 14.67 -33.24 -1.90
C ILE A 234 13.40 -33.17 -1.04
N MET A 235 13.36 -33.93 0.06
CA MET A 235 12.19 -34.00 0.93
C MET A 235 11.93 -32.67 1.67
N ASN A 236 12.99 -32.03 2.16
CA ASN A 236 12.91 -30.70 2.77
C ASN A 236 12.37 -29.65 1.79
N THR A 237 12.81 -29.70 0.53
CA THR A 237 12.31 -28.83 -0.54
C THR A 237 10.84 -29.11 -0.83
N TYR A 238 10.44 -30.37 -0.89
CA TYR A 238 9.05 -30.77 -1.09
C TYR A 238 8.15 -30.27 0.05
N ASN A 239 8.55 -30.47 1.31
CA ASN A 239 7.78 -30.03 2.47
C ASN A 239 7.63 -28.50 2.48
N SER A 240 8.70 -27.77 2.11
CA SER A 240 8.63 -26.31 1.98
C SER A 240 7.61 -25.87 0.93
N LEU A 241 7.50 -26.60 -0.19
CA LEU A 241 6.49 -26.34 -1.21
C LEU A 241 5.08 -26.76 -0.77
N GLU A 242 4.95 -27.79 0.07
CA GLU A 242 3.69 -28.22 0.67
C GLU A 242 3.14 -27.13 1.60
N ASP A 243 3.98 -26.61 2.50
CA ASP A 243 3.63 -25.49 3.39
C ASP A 243 3.14 -24.28 2.58
N SER A 244 3.84 -23.95 1.49
CA SER A 244 3.44 -22.89 0.58
C SER A 244 2.11 -23.17 -0.11
N PHE A 245 1.86 -24.42 -0.51
CA PHE A 245 0.59 -24.83 -1.11
C PHE A 245 -0.59 -24.76 -0.13
N GLU A 246 -0.36 -25.15 1.12
CA GLU A 246 -1.36 -25.05 2.19
C GLU A 246 -1.72 -23.60 2.48
N GLN A 247 -0.72 -22.72 2.56
CA GLN A 247 -0.93 -21.27 2.70
C GLN A 247 -1.80 -20.71 1.57
N LEU A 248 -1.54 -21.10 0.32
CA LEU A 248 -2.37 -20.68 -0.81
C LEU A 248 -3.78 -21.25 -0.76
N THR A 249 -3.96 -22.48 -0.27
CA THR A 249 -5.28 -23.10 -0.10
C THR A 249 -6.10 -22.37 0.97
N ASN A 250 -5.44 -21.94 2.05
CA ASN A 250 -6.04 -21.12 3.08
C ASN A 250 -6.41 -19.71 2.59
N LEU A 251 -5.70 -19.18 1.59
CA LEU A 251 -6.03 -17.90 0.96
C LEU A 251 -7.17 -18.03 -0.06
N GLU A 252 -7.19 -19.13 -0.83
CA GLU A 252 -8.27 -19.44 -1.78
C GLU A 252 -9.62 -19.60 -1.09
N SER A 253 -9.67 -20.23 0.09
CA SER A 253 -10.92 -20.35 0.87
C SER A 253 -11.47 -19.00 1.34
N ARG A 254 -10.63 -17.97 1.42
CA ARG A 254 -11.03 -16.60 1.78
C ARG A 254 -11.35 -15.75 0.56
N PHE A 255 -10.78 -16.07 -0.60
CA PHE A 255 -10.87 -15.31 -1.84
C PHE A 255 -10.92 -16.25 -3.06
N GLU A 256 -12.08 -16.89 -3.26
CA GLU A 256 -12.29 -18.00 -4.21
C GLU A 256 -12.11 -17.60 -5.68
N ASP A 257 -12.39 -16.33 -6.01
CA ASP A 257 -12.33 -15.80 -7.39
C ASP A 257 -10.91 -15.39 -7.83
N VAL A 258 -9.89 -15.60 -7.00
CA VAL A 258 -8.53 -15.12 -7.28
C VAL A 258 -7.76 -16.12 -8.14
N MET A 259 -7.85 -15.96 -9.46
CA MET A 259 -7.10 -16.75 -10.45
C MET A 259 -5.58 -16.81 -10.20
N PHE A 260 -5.02 -15.72 -9.65
CA PHE A 260 -3.59 -15.66 -9.29
C PHE A 260 -3.20 -16.81 -8.35
N ASN A 261 -4.01 -17.09 -7.33
CA ASN A 261 -3.75 -18.15 -6.36
C ASN A 261 -3.83 -19.53 -7.02
N LYS A 262 -4.85 -19.74 -7.86
CA LYS A 262 -5.07 -21.02 -8.58
C LYS A 262 -3.91 -21.37 -9.51
N VAL A 263 -3.44 -20.39 -10.29
CA VAL A 263 -2.28 -20.56 -11.19
C VAL A 263 -1.02 -20.89 -10.39
N LEU A 264 -0.77 -20.16 -9.30
CA LEU A 264 0.42 -20.37 -8.48
C LEU A 264 0.41 -21.73 -7.75
N LYS A 265 -0.75 -22.15 -7.22
CA LYS A 265 -0.95 -23.49 -6.65
C LYS A 265 -0.60 -24.58 -7.65
N LYS A 266 -1.04 -24.43 -8.90
CA LYS A 266 -0.70 -25.38 -9.98
C LYS A 266 0.80 -25.48 -10.20
N CYS A 267 1.50 -24.36 -10.32
CA CYS A 267 2.95 -24.35 -10.50
C CYS A 267 3.69 -25.06 -9.36
N ILE A 268 3.24 -24.82 -8.12
CA ILE A 268 3.81 -25.47 -6.94
C ILE A 268 3.53 -26.98 -6.95
N ALA A 269 2.31 -27.40 -7.24
CA ALA A 269 1.96 -28.83 -7.32
C ALA A 269 2.71 -29.56 -8.45
N GLU A 270 2.89 -28.93 -9.61
CA GLU A 270 3.70 -29.46 -10.71
C GLU A 270 5.18 -29.59 -10.32
N SER A 271 5.71 -28.60 -9.60
CA SER A 271 7.08 -28.63 -9.07
C SER A 271 7.24 -29.77 -8.05
N ALA A 272 6.30 -29.91 -7.13
CA ALA A 272 6.27 -31.00 -6.14
C ALA A 272 6.16 -32.38 -6.80
N THR A 273 5.40 -32.51 -7.88
CA THR A 273 5.28 -33.77 -8.64
C THR A 273 6.63 -34.18 -9.22
N ARG A 274 7.40 -33.21 -9.73
CA ARG A 274 8.77 -33.47 -10.20
C ARG A 274 9.70 -33.83 -9.05
N LEU A 275 9.54 -33.20 -7.87
CA LEU A 275 10.35 -33.53 -6.68
C LEU A 275 10.12 -34.96 -6.23
N LEU A 276 8.87 -35.44 -6.20
CA LEU A 276 8.58 -36.84 -5.88
C LEU A 276 9.21 -37.80 -6.89
N LYS A 277 9.19 -37.45 -8.18
CA LYS A 277 9.89 -38.26 -9.20
C LYS A 277 11.40 -38.30 -8.93
N ALA A 278 12.00 -37.17 -8.59
CA ALA A 278 13.42 -37.09 -8.23
C ALA A 278 13.73 -37.91 -6.97
N TYR A 279 12.89 -37.81 -5.95
CA TYR A 279 12.99 -38.58 -4.71
C TYR A 279 12.96 -40.08 -4.98
N ASN A 280 11.98 -40.56 -5.75
CA ASN A 280 11.90 -41.99 -6.11
C ASN A 280 13.12 -42.46 -6.90
N THR A 281 13.60 -41.65 -7.87
CA THR A 281 14.79 -42.00 -8.67
C THR A 281 16.07 -42.01 -7.81
N ALA A 282 16.16 -41.12 -6.82
CA ALA A 282 17.26 -41.12 -5.85
C ALA A 282 17.17 -42.32 -4.88
N GLY A 283 15.96 -42.74 -4.51
CA GLY A 283 15.71 -43.95 -3.74
C GLY A 283 16.15 -45.22 -4.49
N GLU A 284 15.82 -45.32 -5.78
CA GLU A 284 16.31 -46.42 -6.65
C GLU A 284 17.85 -46.45 -6.74
N LEU A 285 18.50 -45.27 -6.74
CA LEU A 285 19.96 -45.18 -6.68
C LEU A 285 20.53 -45.63 -5.33
N SER A 286 19.82 -45.37 -4.22
CA SER A 286 20.18 -45.86 -2.88
C SER A 286 20.06 -47.38 -2.80
N GLU A 287 18.99 -47.97 -3.29
CA GLU A 287 18.80 -49.42 -3.27
C GLU A 287 19.81 -50.13 -4.19
N HIS A 288 20.05 -49.57 -5.37
CA HIS A 288 20.90 -50.13 -6.40
C HIS A 288 21.80 -49.06 -7.02
N ALA A 289 22.99 -48.89 -6.45
CA ALA A 289 23.99 -47.95 -6.95
C ALA A 289 24.53 -48.38 -8.32
N SER A 290 23.96 -47.81 -9.40
CA SER A 290 24.34 -48.11 -10.78
C SER A 290 24.48 -46.83 -11.59
N GLN A 291 25.32 -46.89 -12.63
CA GLN A 291 25.50 -45.77 -13.55
C GLN A 291 24.20 -45.40 -14.29
N ASP A 292 23.35 -46.39 -14.59
CA ASP A 292 22.06 -46.17 -15.24
C ASP A 292 21.09 -45.42 -14.33
N ASN A 293 21.00 -45.81 -13.06
CA ASN A 293 20.16 -45.11 -12.07
C ASN A 293 20.66 -43.68 -11.83
N PHE A 294 21.98 -43.49 -11.80
CA PHE A 294 22.56 -42.14 -11.68
C PHE A 294 22.28 -41.28 -12.92
N GLN A 295 22.33 -41.86 -14.12
CA GLN A 295 21.99 -41.15 -15.35
C GLN A 295 20.50 -40.79 -15.40
N ASN A 296 19.62 -41.68 -14.92
CA ASN A 296 18.19 -41.42 -14.77
C ASN A 296 17.93 -40.26 -13.82
N LEU A 297 18.61 -40.24 -12.66
CA LEU A 297 18.50 -39.15 -11.69
C LEU A 297 18.93 -37.81 -12.31
N GLN A 298 20.06 -37.78 -13.00
CA GLN A 298 20.51 -36.58 -13.73
C GLN A 298 19.49 -36.12 -14.78
N ASN A 299 18.87 -37.05 -15.50
CA ASN A 299 17.85 -36.70 -16.50
C ASN A 299 16.59 -36.11 -15.84
N THR A 300 16.19 -36.60 -14.67
CA THR A 300 15.11 -36.02 -13.88
C THR A 300 15.44 -34.57 -13.46
N PHE A 301 16.68 -34.31 -13.02
CA PHE A 301 17.12 -32.97 -12.61
C PHE A 301 17.34 -31.97 -13.75
N LYS A 302 17.61 -32.41 -14.99
CA LYS A 302 17.69 -31.52 -16.16
C LYS A 302 16.41 -30.71 -16.41
N GLY A 303 15.26 -31.24 -15.98
CA GLY A 303 13.97 -30.58 -16.09
C GLY A 303 13.64 -29.63 -14.94
N PHE A 304 14.53 -29.47 -13.95
CA PHE A 304 14.34 -28.55 -12.84
C PHE A 304 14.90 -27.18 -13.17
N THR A 305 14.03 -26.18 -13.16
CA THR A 305 14.41 -24.79 -13.27
C THR A 305 13.61 -23.98 -12.27
N PRO A 306 14.17 -22.90 -11.68
CA PRO A 306 13.40 -22.00 -10.82
C PRO A 306 12.22 -21.34 -11.54
N SER A 307 12.25 -21.31 -12.88
CA SER A 307 11.15 -20.82 -13.73
C SER A 307 9.91 -21.71 -13.73
N LEU A 308 9.96 -22.91 -13.13
CA LEU A 308 8.78 -23.74 -12.90
C LEU A 308 7.75 -23.06 -11.99
N ILE A 309 8.23 -22.20 -11.10
CA ILE A 309 7.38 -21.30 -10.33
C ILE A 309 7.34 -19.96 -11.08
N TYR A 310 6.15 -19.48 -11.41
CA TYR A 310 5.99 -18.24 -12.17
C TYR A 310 6.33 -17.00 -11.33
N SER A 311 6.92 -15.99 -11.97
CA SER A 311 7.09 -14.67 -11.34
C SER A 311 5.75 -13.93 -11.23
N THR A 312 5.66 -12.88 -10.41
CA THR A 312 4.47 -12.02 -10.37
C THR A 312 4.13 -11.42 -11.74
N THR A 313 5.14 -11.12 -12.57
CA THR A 313 4.97 -10.64 -13.94
C THR A 313 4.35 -11.71 -14.84
N ASP A 314 4.85 -12.95 -14.76
CA ASP A 314 4.30 -14.09 -15.50
C ASP A 314 2.87 -14.39 -15.08
N LEU A 315 2.60 -14.43 -13.78
CA LEU A 315 1.27 -14.64 -13.22
C LEU A 315 0.30 -13.57 -13.70
N ARG A 316 0.70 -12.29 -13.67
CA ARG A 316 -0.11 -11.17 -14.18
C ARG A 316 -0.46 -11.33 -15.65
N ARG A 317 0.49 -11.79 -16.47
CA ARG A 317 0.26 -12.06 -17.90
C ARG A 317 -0.72 -13.21 -18.09
N ILE A 318 -0.46 -14.36 -17.46
CA ILE A 318 -1.28 -15.57 -17.60
C ILE A 318 -2.71 -15.33 -17.12
N CYS A 319 -2.90 -14.64 -16.00
CA CYS A 319 -4.23 -14.35 -15.46
C CYS A 319 -5.04 -13.38 -16.34
N LYS A 320 -4.37 -12.50 -17.11
CA LYS A 320 -5.02 -11.62 -18.08
C LYS A 320 -5.44 -12.36 -19.35
N GLU A 321 -4.65 -13.34 -19.77
CA GLU A 321 -4.87 -14.09 -21.02
C GLU A 321 -5.85 -15.26 -20.83
N ASN A 322 -5.87 -15.87 -19.64
CA ASN A 322 -6.66 -17.07 -19.33
C ASN A 322 -7.58 -16.81 -18.13
N SER A 323 -8.49 -15.83 -18.24
CA SER A 323 -9.35 -15.42 -17.13
C SER A 323 -10.30 -16.53 -16.62
N TYR A 324 -10.56 -17.56 -17.43
CA TYR A 324 -11.34 -18.75 -17.04
C TYR A 324 -10.76 -19.98 -17.75
N SER A 325 -9.97 -20.77 -17.05
CA SER A 325 -9.50 -22.06 -17.56
C SER A 325 -9.63 -23.11 -16.47
N ASP A 326 -10.45 -24.13 -16.73
CA ASP A 326 -10.70 -25.30 -15.87
C ASP A 326 -9.39 -26.02 -15.48
N ASN A 327 -8.32 -25.79 -16.24
CA ASN A 327 -6.98 -26.32 -16.00
C ASN A 327 -6.38 -25.92 -14.64
N TYR A 328 -6.93 -24.93 -13.95
CA TYR A 328 -6.44 -24.44 -12.65
C TYR A 328 -7.38 -24.77 -11.48
N GLU A 329 -8.50 -25.44 -11.75
CA GLU A 329 -9.44 -25.84 -10.70
C GLU A 329 -9.07 -27.16 -10.06
N ASN A 330 -9.44 -27.33 -8.78
CA ASN A 330 -9.29 -28.58 -8.03
C ASN A 330 -7.86 -29.15 -8.02
N VAL A 331 -6.84 -28.30 -8.16
CA VAL A 331 -5.45 -28.71 -8.08
C VAL A 331 -5.19 -29.28 -6.68
N GLN A 332 -4.65 -30.50 -6.64
CA GLN A 332 -4.24 -31.16 -5.41
C GLN A 332 -2.72 -31.21 -5.33
N PHE A 333 -2.19 -31.07 -4.12
CA PHE A 333 -0.78 -31.32 -3.89
C PHE A 333 -0.52 -32.83 -4.04
N PRO A 334 0.49 -33.23 -4.82
CA PRO A 334 0.80 -34.66 -4.97
C PRO A 334 1.13 -35.26 -3.61
N GLN A 335 0.86 -36.55 -3.41
CA GLN A 335 1.06 -37.23 -2.13
C GLN A 335 2.09 -38.34 -2.28
N ILE A 336 2.89 -38.57 -1.23
CA ILE A 336 3.82 -39.69 -1.17
C ILE A 336 3.00 -40.98 -1.10
N ARG A 337 3.07 -41.82 -2.13
CA ARG A 337 2.40 -43.13 -2.11
C ARG A 337 3.18 -44.05 -1.16
N ASN A 338 2.58 -44.40 -0.03
CA ASN A 338 3.09 -45.46 0.84
C ASN A 338 3.07 -46.80 0.09
N GLN A 339 4.18 -47.20 -0.53
CA GLN A 339 4.34 -48.55 -1.05
C GLN A 339 4.64 -49.50 0.12
N LYS A 340 3.63 -50.31 0.46
CA LYS A 340 3.66 -51.69 1.02
C LYS A 340 2.49 -51.92 1.99
N SER A 341 1.28 -52.06 1.47
CA SER A 341 0.32 -52.99 2.08
C SER A 341 0.71 -54.38 1.59
N TYR A 342 1.45 -55.11 2.43
CA TYR A 342 1.68 -56.54 2.22
C TYR A 342 0.31 -57.22 2.10
N ASN A 343 0.01 -57.73 0.91
CA ASN A 343 -1.02 -58.75 0.76
C ASN A 343 -0.54 -59.96 1.57
N VAL A 344 -1.09 -60.10 2.78
CA VAL A 344 -1.08 -61.37 3.48
C VAL A 344 -1.88 -62.32 2.61
N VAL A 345 -1.15 -63.13 1.84
CA VAL A 345 -1.69 -64.38 1.32
C VAL A 345 -1.97 -65.22 2.57
N SER A 346 -3.23 -65.22 3.02
CA SER A 346 -3.71 -66.27 3.89
C SER A 346 -3.82 -67.51 3.03
N SER A 347 -2.75 -68.29 2.99
CA SER A 347 -2.87 -69.72 2.79
C SER A 347 -3.55 -70.28 4.02
N ASP A 348 -4.76 -70.78 3.89
CA ASP A 348 -5.29 -71.80 4.80
C ASP A 348 -6.26 -72.69 4.03
N VAL A 349 -5.76 -73.92 3.82
CA VAL A 349 -6.40 -75.26 3.81
C VAL A 349 -7.63 -75.49 2.93
#